data_AF-A0A7S4WH82-F1
#
_entry.id   AF-A0A7S4WH82-F1
#
_cell.length_a   1.000
_cell.length_b   1.000
_cell.length_c   1.000
_cell.angle_alpha   90.00
_cell.angle_beta   90.00
_cell.angle_gamma   90.00
#
_symmetry.space_group_name_H-M   'P 1'
#
loop_
_entity.id
_entity.type
_entity.pdbx_description
1 polymer ?
#
loop_
_entity_poly.entity_id
_entity_poly.type
_entity_poly.pdbx_seq_one_letter_code
_entity_poly.pdbx_strand_id
1 'polypeptide(L)'
;VSTEPPPVTQYTASVSQWQIYDSYVADYQILQMEHVHDNNTDKKKISFGAITTILEDDGNKEKDAMHSANMANALKIMERLANQNAEDEIFQDFKYWEDASDQFRECEGSLLPLWRFSTERTKRKQVTAL
;
A
#
# COMPACT_ATOMS: atom_id res chain seq x y z
N VAL A 1 64.42 7.65 5.33
CA VAL A 1 63.23 7.52 4.45
C VAL A 1 62.02 7.42 5.37
N SER A 2 61.11 8.41 5.31
CA SER A 2 59.86 8.40 6.09
C SER A 2 58.76 7.94 5.14
N THR A 3 58.06 6.84 5.47
CA THR A 3 56.97 6.30 4.67
C THR A 3 55.65 6.73 5.29
N GLU A 4 54.84 7.49 4.55
CA GLU A 4 53.50 7.85 4.99
C GLU A 4 52.58 6.61 4.96
N PRO A 5 51.76 6.40 6.01
CA PRO A 5 50.83 5.28 6.05
C PRO A 5 49.72 5.47 5.01
N PRO A 6 49.23 4.39 4.37
CA PRO A 6 48.19 4.49 3.38
C PRO A 6 46.90 5.07 3.98
N PRO A 7 46.16 5.88 3.21
CA PRO A 7 44.94 6.51 3.69
C PRO A 7 43.91 5.44 4.03
N VAL A 8 43.36 5.53 5.25
CA VAL A 8 42.29 4.66 5.75
C VAL A 8 40.97 5.41 5.69
N THR A 9 39.96 4.78 5.08
CA THR A 9 38.58 5.25 5.06
C THR A 9 37.70 4.24 5.79
N GLN A 10 36.66 4.72 6.45
CA GLN A 10 35.66 3.87 7.10
C GLN A 10 34.46 3.73 6.16
N TYR A 11 33.98 2.50 5.97
CA TYR A 11 32.80 2.18 5.18
C TYR A 11 31.79 1.42 6.04
N THR A 12 30.53 1.84 5.98
CA THR A 12 29.40 1.17 6.62
C THR A 12 28.24 1.10 5.65
N ALA A 13 27.65 -0.08 5.48
CA ALA A 13 26.43 -0.27 4.70
C ALA A 13 25.59 -1.39 5.31
N SER A 14 24.27 -1.32 5.10
CA SER A 14 23.36 -2.43 5.37
C SER A 14 23.15 -3.24 4.09
N VAL A 15 23.05 -4.56 4.24
CA VAL A 15 22.66 -5.46 3.15
C VAL A 15 21.43 -6.22 3.60
N SER A 16 20.32 -5.99 2.92
CA SER A 16 19.06 -6.70 3.10
C SER A 16 18.58 -7.30 1.79
N GLN A 17 17.69 -8.29 1.86
CA GLN A 17 17.19 -8.97 0.66
C GLN A 17 16.48 -8.02 -0.31
N TRP A 18 15.72 -7.04 0.19
CA TRP A 18 15.05 -6.04 -0.63
C TRP A 18 16.06 -5.18 -1.40
N GLN A 19 17.19 -4.79 -0.78
CA GLN A 19 18.22 -4.01 -1.47
C GLN A 19 18.87 -4.80 -2.62
N ILE A 20 19.14 -6.09 -2.41
CA ILE A 20 19.67 -6.97 -3.46
C ILE A 20 18.66 -7.14 -4.59
N TYR A 21 17.38 -7.31 -4.25
CA TYR A 21 16.30 -7.44 -5.22
C TYR A 21 16.15 -6.16 -6.05
N ASP A 22 16.07 -5.01 -5.39
CA ASP A 22 15.90 -3.73 -6.06
C ASP A 22 17.08 -3.42 -6.99
N SER A 23 18.33 -3.66 -6.55
CA SER A 23 19.51 -3.50 -7.40
C SER A 23 19.49 -4.45 -8.59
N TYR A 24 19.12 -5.72 -8.37
CA TYR A 24 19.05 -6.71 -9.45
C TYR A 24 17.96 -6.38 -10.47
N VAL A 25 16.78 -5.94 -10.01
CA VAL A 25 15.69 -5.53 -10.90
C VAL A 25 16.10 -4.31 -11.72
N ALA A 26 16.76 -3.33 -11.11
CA ALA A 26 17.30 -2.18 -11.83
C ALA A 26 18.31 -2.62 -12.89
N ASP A 27 19.31 -3.43 -12.53
CA ASP A 27 20.32 -3.97 -13.45
C ASP A 27 19.67 -4.75 -14.61
N TYR A 28 18.66 -5.57 -14.29
CA TYR A 28 17.93 -6.36 -15.27
C TYR A 28 17.11 -5.49 -16.24
N GLN A 29 16.51 -4.40 -15.76
CA GLN A 29 15.80 -3.44 -16.62
C GLN A 29 16.77 -2.75 -17.58
N ILE A 30 17.97 -2.38 -17.11
CA ILE A 30 19.00 -1.77 -17.95
C ILE A 30 19.42 -2.74 -19.07
N LEU A 31 19.68 -4.00 -18.73
CA LEU A 31 20.03 -5.03 -19.71
C LEU A 31 18.94 -5.24 -20.76
N GLN A 32 17.66 -5.21 -20.35
CA GLN A 32 16.54 -5.29 -21.30
C GLN A 32 16.47 -4.06 -22.22
N MET A 33 16.62 -2.85 -21.67
CA MET A 33 16.62 -1.63 -22.46
C MET A 33 17.78 -1.63 -23.46
N GLU A 34 18.98 -2.06 -23.06
CA GLU A 34 20.14 -2.21 -23.95
C GLU A 34 19.88 -3.24 -25.05
N HIS A 35 19.32 -4.41 -24.73
CA HIS A 35 18.93 -5.41 -25.73
C HIS A 35 17.87 -4.90 -26.72
N VAL A 36 16.91 -4.10 -26.27
CA VAL A 36 15.92 -3.47 -27.15
C VAL A 36 16.57 -2.39 -28.02
N HIS A 37 17.53 -1.64 -27.48
CA HIS A 37 18.25 -0.59 -28.19
C HIS A 37 19.26 -1.14 -29.22
N ASP A 38 19.86 -2.31 -28.97
CA ASP A 38 20.74 -3.01 -29.91
C ASP A 38 19.98 -3.60 -31.11
N ASN A 39 18.71 -3.95 -30.93
CA ASN A 39 17.82 -4.35 -32.03
C ASN A 39 17.32 -3.16 -32.87
N ASN A 40 17.52 -1.92 -32.40
CA ASN A 40 17.10 -0.68 -33.04
C ASN A 40 18.34 0.22 -33.24
N THR A 41 19.17 -0.18 -34.19
CA THR A 41 20.54 0.31 -34.44
C THR A 41 20.77 1.83 -34.22
N ASP A 42 21.95 2.11 -33.64
CA ASP A 42 22.71 3.38 -33.57
C ASP A 42 22.53 4.34 -32.36
N LYS A 43 23.58 4.31 -31.52
CA LYS A 43 24.20 5.43 -30.77
C LYS A 43 23.39 6.11 -29.64
N LYS A 44 23.66 5.67 -28.40
CA LYS A 44 24.17 6.55 -27.32
C LYS A 44 24.63 5.73 -26.13
N LYS A 45 25.92 5.84 -25.76
CA LYS A 45 26.44 5.34 -24.48
C LYS A 45 25.77 6.13 -23.35
N ILE A 46 24.80 5.52 -22.68
CA ILE A 46 24.20 6.07 -21.46
C ILE A 46 25.15 5.73 -20.32
N SER A 47 25.77 6.75 -19.73
CA SER A 47 26.65 6.61 -18.58
C SER A 47 25.87 6.24 -17.33
N PHE A 48 26.43 5.35 -16.51
CA PHE A 48 25.93 4.84 -15.23
C PHE A 48 25.35 5.92 -14.27
N GLY A 49 25.78 7.19 -14.38
CA GLY A 49 25.26 8.30 -13.59
C GLY A 49 23.87 8.82 -13.99
N ALA A 50 23.32 8.42 -15.14
CA ALA A 50 21.99 8.84 -15.59
C ALA A 50 20.86 7.96 -15.03
N ILE A 51 21.17 6.75 -14.54
CA ILE A 51 20.16 5.76 -14.13
C ILE A 51 19.65 6.03 -12.72
N THR A 52 20.52 6.51 -11.82
CA THR A 52 20.08 7.10 -10.54
C THR A 52 19.13 8.27 -10.77
N THR A 53 19.29 9.02 -11.85
CA THR A 53 18.40 10.13 -12.20
C THR A 53 17.10 9.66 -12.85
N ILE A 54 17.07 8.54 -13.58
CA ILE A 54 15.84 8.02 -14.21
C ILE A 54 14.85 7.43 -13.18
N LEU A 55 15.35 6.94 -12.03
CA LEU A 55 14.49 6.54 -10.90
C LEU A 55 14.06 7.72 -10.02
N GLU A 56 14.74 8.87 -10.13
CA GLU A 56 14.42 10.12 -9.41
C GLU A 56 13.66 11.14 -10.28
N ASP A 57 13.61 10.96 -11.60
CA ASP A 57 12.97 11.86 -12.57
C ASP A 57 11.54 11.42 -12.91
N ASP A 58 10.73 11.15 -11.89
CA ASP A 58 9.28 11.31 -12.02
C ASP A 58 8.92 12.73 -11.58
N GLY A 59 9.38 13.69 -12.40
CA GLY A 59 8.75 14.98 -12.60
C GLY A 59 8.52 15.80 -11.35
N ASN A 60 9.36 16.81 -11.18
CA ASN A 60 9.21 18.01 -10.38
C ASN A 60 7.93 18.83 -10.70
N LYS A 61 6.77 18.20 -10.56
CA LYS A 61 5.55 18.84 -10.09
C LYS A 61 5.52 18.44 -8.63
N GLU A 62 5.40 19.38 -7.70
CA GLU A 62 4.95 19.07 -6.35
C GLU A 62 3.62 18.31 -6.50
N LYS A 63 3.67 16.98 -6.60
CA LYS A 63 2.52 16.11 -6.53
C LYS A 63 2.09 16.31 -5.11
N ASP A 64 1.11 17.20 -4.91
CA ASP A 64 0.55 17.51 -3.62
C ASP A 64 0.23 16.18 -2.93
N ALA A 65 1.11 15.78 -2.02
CA ALA A 65 1.04 14.48 -1.39
C ALA A 65 -0.24 14.39 -0.57
N MET A 66 -0.70 15.53 -0.04
CA MET A 66 -1.91 15.66 0.76
C MET A 66 -3.18 15.55 -0.09
N HIS A 67 -3.18 16.05 -1.32
CA HIS A 67 -4.34 15.99 -2.22
C HIS A 67 -4.22 14.93 -3.33
N SER A 68 -3.30 13.98 -3.19
CA SER A 68 -3.15 12.87 -4.12
C SER A 68 -4.30 11.85 -3.99
N ALA A 69 -4.68 11.23 -5.12
CA ALA A 69 -5.68 10.15 -5.12
C ALA A 69 -5.23 8.94 -4.29
N ASN A 70 -3.92 8.67 -4.24
CA ASN A 70 -3.34 7.62 -3.42
C ASN A 70 -3.56 7.89 -1.93
N MET A 71 -3.37 9.13 -1.48
CA MET A 71 -3.66 9.53 -0.10
C MET A 71 -5.13 9.41 0.24
N ALA A 72 -6.04 9.83 -0.66
CA ALA A 72 -7.47 9.66 -0.46
C ALA A 72 -7.88 8.18 -0.31
N ASN A 73 -7.25 7.27 -1.06
CA ASN A 73 -7.50 5.83 -0.93
C ASN A 73 -6.94 5.27 0.39
N ALA A 74 -5.74 5.68 0.78
CA ALA A 74 -5.15 5.30 2.07
C ALA A 74 -6.04 5.76 3.24
N LEU A 75 -6.54 7.00 3.21
CA LEU A 75 -7.45 7.53 4.22
C LEU A 75 -8.75 6.73 4.32
N LYS A 76 -9.36 6.35 3.19
CA LYS A 76 -10.56 5.50 3.18
C LYS A 76 -10.31 4.13 3.83
N ILE A 77 -9.14 3.53 3.60
CA ILE A 77 -8.77 2.23 4.21
C ILE A 77 -8.59 2.41 5.72
N MET A 78 -7.89 3.47 6.14
CA MET A 78 -7.72 3.77 7.56
C MET A 78 -9.05 4.04 8.27
N GLU A 79 -9.97 4.77 7.63
CA GLU A 79 -11.32 5.00 8.14
C GLU A 79 -12.09 3.68 8.33
N ARG A 80 -12.03 2.78 7.34
CA ARG A 80 -12.64 1.44 7.45
C ARG A 80 -12.04 0.63 8.60
N LEU A 81 -10.73 0.70 8.79
CA LEU A 81 -10.04 0.02 9.89
C LEU A 81 -10.46 0.58 11.26
N ALA A 82 -10.59 1.90 11.37
CA ALA A 82 -11.07 2.53 12.59
C ALA A 82 -12.53 2.13 12.90
N ASN A 83 -13.41 2.12 11.87
CA ASN A 83 -14.80 1.70 12.02
C ASN A 83 -14.91 0.21 12.40
N GLN A 84 -14.06 -0.65 11.83
CA GLN A 84 -14.00 -2.06 12.20
C GLN A 84 -13.67 -2.24 13.68
N ASN A 85 -12.67 -1.50 14.18
CA ASN A 85 -12.28 -1.55 15.59
C ASN A 85 -13.37 -0.98 16.52
N ALA A 86 -14.13 0.03 16.07
CA ALA A 86 -15.18 0.64 16.86
C ALA A 86 -16.41 -0.26 17.06
N GLU A 87 -16.72 -1.11 16.06
CA GLU A 87 -17.88 -2.00 16.06
C GLU A 87 -17.50 -3.49 16.12
N ASP A 88 -16.32 -3.81 16.67
CA ASP A 88 -15.74 -5.17 16.66
C ASP A 88 -16.69 -6.23 17.24
N GLU A 89 -17.41 -5.91 18.32
CA GLU A 89 -18.42 -6.79 18.92
C GLU A 89 -19.51 -7.17 17.91
N ILE A 90 -20.03 -6.20 17.14
CA ILE A 90 -21.06 -6.46 16.13
C ILE A 90 -20.51 -7.33 14.99
N PHE A 91 -19.24 -7.14 14.60
CA PHE A 91 -18.60 -8.00 13.60
C PHE A 91 -18.39 -9.43 14.09
N GLN A 92 -18.04 -9.61 15.37
CA GLN A 92 -17.93 -10.92 15.98
C GLN A 92 -19.30 -11.59 16.04
N ASP A 93 -20.33 -10.87 16.49
CA ASP A 93 -21.70 -11.39 16.58
C ASP A 93 -22.23 -11.80 15.21
N PHE A 94 -22.04 -10.96 14.19
CA PHE A 94 -22.44 -11.27 12.82
C PHE A 94 -21.86 -12.59 12.30
N LYS A 95 -20.60 -12.91 12.65
CA LYS A 95 -19.89 -14.04 12.07
C LYS A 95 -19.93 -15.29 12.94
N TYR A 96 -19.94 -15.14 14.25
CA TYR A 96 -19.63 -16.21 15.19
C TYR A 96 -20.69 -16.42 16.27
N TRP A 97 -21.70 -15.56 16.37
CA TRP A 97 -22.74 -15.73 17.38
C TRP A 97 -23.86 -16.63 16.87
N GLU A 98 -24.30 -17.55 17.73
CA GLU A 98 -25.46 -18.41 17.54
C GLU A 98 -26.36 -18.32 18.79
N ASP A 99 -27.68 -18.21 18.60
CA ASP A 99 -28.63 -18.17 19.71
C ASP A 99 -28.71 -19.55 20.37
N ALA A 100 -28.10 -19.69 21.54
CA ALA A 100 -28.13 -20.94 22.30
C ALA A 100 -29.56 -21.36 22.70
N SER A 101 -30.53 -20.44 22.74
CA SER A 101 -31.90 -20.73 23.13
C SER A 101 -32.74 -21.36 22.02
N ASP A 102 -32.31 -21.27 20.76
CA ASP A 102 -32.92 -21.94 19.62
C ASP A 102 -32.88 -23.48 19.78
N GLN A 103 -31.97 -24.01 20.60
CA GLN A 103 -31.91 -25.43 20.95
C GLN A 103 -33.13 -25.92 21.74
N PHE A 104 -33.86 -25.01 22.40
CA PHE A 104 -34.98 -25.34 23.30
C PHE A 104 -36.32 -24.79 22.83
N ARG A 105 -36.35 -23.97 21.77
CA ARG A 105 -37.56 -23.36 21.22
C ARG A 105 -37.73 -23.80 19.77
N GLU A 106 -38.56 -24.82 19.54
CA GLU A 106 -38.70 -25.46 18.22
C GLU A 106 -39.48 -24.61 17.19
N CYS A 107 -40.28 -23.63 17.64
CA CYS A 107 -41.18 -22.84 16.77
C CYS A 107 -41.15 -21.33 17.06
N GLU A 108 -40.22 -20.87 17.89
CA GLU A 108 -40.05 -19.45 18.24
C GLU A 108 -38.57 -19.09 18.14
N GLY A 109 -38.27 -18.01 17.43
CA GLY A 109 -36.91 -17.49 17.29
C GLY A 109 -36.82 -16.03 17.73
N SER A 110 -35.60 -15.57 18.01
CA SER A 110 -35.32 -14.18 18.34
C SER A 110 -34.48 -13.52 17.24
N LEU A 111 -34.63 -12.21 17.05
CA LEU A 111 -33.81 -11.44 16.10
C LEU A 111 -32.83 -10.57 16.88
N LEU A 112 -31.54 -10.75 16.63
CA LEU A 112 -30.48 -9.88 17.11
C LEU A 112 -30.28 -8.72 16.12
N PRO A 113 -30.64 -7.48 16.47
CA PRO A 113 -30.32 -6.33 15.63
C PRO A 113 -28.82 -6.05 15.67
N LEU A 114 -28.19 -5.98 14.50
CA LEU A 114 -26.75 -5.69 14.34
C LEU A 114 -26.55 -4.20 14.00
N TRP A 115 -26.27 -3.88 12.73
CA TRP A 115 -25.99 -2.51 12.31
C TRP A 115 -27.23 -1.64 12.13
N ARG A 116 -27.04 -0.35 12.43
CA ARG A 116 -28.01 0.71 12.12
C ARG A 116 -27.37 1.76 11.22
N PHE A 117 -27.80 1.80 9.97
CA PHE A 117 -27.36 2.83 9.03
C PHE A 117 -28.27 4.05 9.10
N SER A 118 -27.69 5.23 9.38
CA SER A 118 -28.41 6.49 9.33
C SER A 118 -27.52 7.62 8.85
N THR A 119 -28.09 8.56 8.10
CA THR A 119 -27.40 9.78 7.70
C THR A 119 -28.32 10.96 7.97
N GLU A 120 -27.75 12.12 8.29
CA GLU A 120 -28.55 13.30 8.61
C GLU A 120 -29.47 13.74 7.47
N ARG A 121 -29.01 13.57 6.23
CA ARG A 121 -29.76 13.91 5.02
C ARG A 121 -31.00 13.04 4.81
N THR A 122 -31.05 11.84 5.40
CA THR A 122 -32.15 10.88 5.23
C THR A 122 -33.11 10.82 6.42
N LYS A 123 -32.85 11.53 7.53
CA LYS A 123 -33.69 11.51 8.75
C LYS A 123 -35.18 11.83 8.52
N ARG A 124 -35.49 12.66 7.51
CA ARG A 124 -36.87 13.07 7.13
C ARG A 124 -37.42 12.36 5.89
N LYS A 125 -36.71 11.35 5.39
CA LYS A 125 -37.09 10.59 4.19
C LYS A 125 -37.49 9.17 4.59
N GLN A 126 -38.38 8.57 3.81
CA GLN A 126 -38.73 7.16 3.95
C GLN A 126 -37.82 6.31 3.06
N VAL A 127 -37.46 5.11 3.54
CA VAL A 127 -36.75 4.11 2.75
C VAL A 127 -37.77 3.44 1.84
N THR A 128 -37.60 3.58 0.53
CA THR A 128 -38.53 3.03 -0.47
C THR A 128 -37.98 1.81 -1.21
N ALA A 129 -36.67 1.57 -1.11
CA ALA A 129 -35.95 0.42 -1.66
C ALA A 129 -34.64 0.22 -0.88
N LEU A 130 -34.08 -1.00 -0.93
CA LEU A 130 -32.77 -1.39 -0.38
C LEU A 130 -31.86 -1.86 -1.51
#